data_AF-A0A7S3JAR5-F1
#
_entry.id   AF-A0A7S3JAR5-F1
#
_cell.length_a   1.000
_cell.length_b   1.000
_cell.length_c   1.000
_cell.angle_alpha   90.00
_cell.angle_beta   90.00
_cell.angle_gamma   90.00
#
_symmetry.space_group_name_H-M   'P 1'
#
loop_
_entity.id
_entity.type
_entity.pdbx_description
1 polymer ?
#
loop_
_entity_poly.entity_id
_entity_poly.type
_entity_poly.pdbx_seq_one_letter_code
_entity_poly.pdbx_strand_id
1 'polypeptide(L)'
;MINIFTIVFVIPLGISYTCTNLVGNTLGRNMPNKARTYSHAGILFGWVVLAIIIVNLILFKNKIIALYTTDEEVTDLVMTAFPFWILFIVFDLSKIVMLGILSAIGYQSKSTFVGVVSYWVIMLPVSYLC
;
A
#
# COMPACT_ATOMS: atom_id res chain seq x y z
N MET A 1 -1.16 -7.68 16.29
CA MET A 1 -0.98 -6.67 15.21
C MET A 1 -1.05 -7.24 13.80
N ILE A 2 -0.42 -8.40 13.49
CA ILE A 2 -0.32 -8.93 12.11
C ILE A 2 -1.68 -9.12 11.40
N ASN A 3 -2.73 -9.54 12.11
CA ASN A 3 -4.05 -9.77 11.49
C ASN A 3 -4.72 -8.49 10.96
N ILE A 4 -4.60 -7.36 11.66
CA ILE A 4 -5.14 -6.08 11.18
C ILE A 4 -4.39 -5.64 9.94
N PHE A 5 -3.07 -5.78 9.94
CA PHE A 5 -2.22 -5.45 8.80
C PHE A 5 -2.65 -6.25 7.56
N THR A 6 -2.83 -7.57 7.71
CA THR A 6 -3.28 -8.44 6.61
C THR A 6 -4.62 -8.00 6.04
N ILE A 7 -5.63 -7.71 6.88
CA ILE A 7 -6.96 -7.27 6.41
C ILE A 7 -6.87 -5.95 5.64
N VAL A 8 -6.11 -5.00 6.17
CA VAL A 8 -5.87 -3.70 5.52
C VAL A 8 -5.13 -3.87 4.20
N PHE A 9 -4.31 -4.91 4.06
CA PHE A 9 -3.53 -5.20 2.86
C PHE A 9 -4.34 -5.77 1.70
N VAL A 10 -5.39 -6.55 1.98
CA VAL A 10 -6.17 -7.22 0.93
C VAL A 10 -6.92 -6.23 0.04
N ILE A 11 -7.45 -5.15 0.61
CA ILE A 11 -8.20 -4.11 -0.12
C ILE A 11 -7.34 -3.46 -1.24
N PRO A 12 -6.17 -2.88 -0.95
CA PRO A 12 -5.30 -2.26 -1.95
C PRO A 12 -4.68 -3.27 -2.92
N LEU A 13 -4.44 -4.52 -2.51
CA LEU A 13 -4.05 -5.58 -3.44
C LEU A 13 -5.13 -5.82 -4.50
N GLY A 14 -6.40 -5.88 -4.10
CA GLY A 14 -7.52 -6.00 -5.05
C GLY A 14 -7.60 -4.85 -6.06
N ILE A 15 -7.35 -3.61 -5.60
CA ILE A 15 -7.29 -2.43 -6.48
C ILE A 15 -6.13 -2.54 -7.47
N SER A 16 -4.97 -2.97 -6.99
CA SER A 16 -3.79 -3.17 -7.82
C SER A 16 -4.07 -4.18 -8.93
N TYR A 17 -4.63 -5.36 -8.61
CA TYR A 17 -5.00 -6.36 -9.62
C TYR A 17 -6.04 -5.84 -10.63
N THR A 18 -7.04 -5.09 -10.16
CA THR A 18 -8.05 -4.51 -11.04
C THR A 18 -7.44 -3.50 -12.01
N CYS A 19 -6.60 -2.60 -11.51
CA CYS A 19 -5.87 -1.63 -12.32
C CYS A 19 -4.96 -2.32 -13.33
N THR A 20 -4.24 -3.38 -12.91
CA THR A 20 -3.36 -4.15 -13.78
C THR A 20 -4.13 -4.76 -14.95
N ASN A 21 -5.28 -5.38 -14.69
CA ASN A 21 -6.12 -5.97 -15.74
C ASN A 21 -6.71 -4.91 -16.68
N LEU A 22 -7.15 -3.77 -16.16
CA LEU A 22 -7.74 -2.70 -16.98
C LEU A 22 -6.70 -2.08 -17.92
N VAL A 23 -5.52 -1.77 -17.40
CA VAL A 23 -4.40 -1.20 -18.17
C VAL A 23 -3.85 -2.23 -19.14
N GLY A 24 -3.66 -3.49 -18.72
CA GLY A 24 -3.16 -4.57 -19.57
C GLY A 24 -4.09 -4.86 -20.75
N ASN A 25 -5.41 -4.93 -20.51
CA ASN A 25 -6.41 -5.13 -21.56
C ASN A 25 -6.46 -3.95 -22.56
N THR A 26 -6.36 -2.71 -22.07
CA THR A 26 -6.40 -1.52 -22.95
C THR A 26 -5.10 -1.34 -23.74
N LEU A 27 -3.96 -1.74 -23.18
CA LEU A 27 -2.69 -1.79 -23.89
C LEU A 27 -2.71 -2.87 -24.99
N GLY A 28 -3.25 -4.07 -24.69
CA GLY A 28 -3.41 -5.17 -25.65
C GLY A 28 -4.33 -4.84 -26.83
N ARG A 29 -5.23 -3.86 -26.68
CA ARG A 29 -6.08 -3.32 -27.76
C ARG A 29 -5.40 -2.25 -28.61
N ASN A 30 -4.08 -2.05 -28.50
CA ASN A 30 -3.32 -1.00 -29.19
C ASN A 30 -3.85 0.43 -28.94
N MET A 31 -4.39 0.71 -27.74
CA MET A 31 -4.89 2.02 -27.35
C MET A 31 -4.02 2.67 -26.25
N PRO A 32 -2.77 3.08 -26.55
CA PRO A 32 -1.82 3.57 -25.54
C PRO A 32 -2.28 4.87 -24.87
N ASN A 33 -3.00 5.76 -25.59
CA ASN A 33 -3.55 6.98 -25.01
C ASN A 33 -4.60 6.68 -23.94
N LYS A 34 -5.48 5.70 -24.18
CA LYS A 34 -6.48 5.28 -23.18
C LYS A 34 -5.82 4.58 -22.01
N ALA A 35 -4.82 3.73 -22.26
CA ALA A 35 -4.05 3.09 -21.20
C ALA A 35 -3.42 4.13 -20.25
N ARG A 36 -2.86 5.23 -20.77
CA ARG A 36 -2.31 6.31 -19.94
C ARG A 36 -3.37 7.01 -19.09
N THR A 37 -4.56 7.25 -19.64
CA THR A 37 -5.69 7.83 -18.89
C THR A 37 -6.17 6.88 -17.79
N TYR A 38 -6.33 5.59 -18.10
CA TYR A 38 -6.72 4.58 -17.11
C TYR A 38 -5.69 4.40 -16.01
N SER A 39 -4.39 4.46 -16.33
CA SER A 39 -3.33 4.45 -15.32
C SER A 39 -3.44 5.64 -14.36
N HIS A 40 -3.63 6.86 -14.87
CA HIS A 40 -3.79 8.04 -14.00
C HIS A 40 -5.06 7.96 -13.15
N ALA A 41 -6.17 7.52 -13.75
CA ALA A 41 -7.43 7.32 -13.03
C ALA A 41 -7.29 6.24 -11.94
N GLY A 42 -6.58 5.14 -12.23
CA GLY A 42 -6.29 4.07 -11.28
C GLY A 42 -5.43 4.53 -10.11
N ILE A 43 -4.40 5.36 -10.37
CA ILE A 43 -3.60 5.99 -9.31
C ILE A 43 -4.51 6.88 -8.46
N LEU A 44 -5.25 7.82 -9.05
CA LEU A 44 -6.13 8.73 -8.32
C LEU A 44 -7.13 7.97 -7.45
N PHE A 45 -7.76 6.92 -8.00
CA PHE A 45 -8.68 6.06 -7.29
C PHE A 45 -7.99 5.32 -6.13
N GLY A 46 -6.80 4.78 -6.35
CA GLY A 46 -5.99 4.16 -5.30
C GLY A 46 -5.70 5.11 -4.14
N TRP A 47 -5.34 6.37 -4.43
CA TRP A 47 -5.13 7.40 -3.41
C TRP A 47 -6.40 7.77 -2.64
N VAL A 48 -7.55 7.83 -3.31
CA VAL A 48 -8.85 8.08 -2.64
C VAL A 48 -9.18 6.94 -1.69
N VAL A 49 -9.05 5.68 -2.13
CA VAL A 49 -9.34 4.53 -1.26
C VAL A 49 -8.35 4.45 -0.09
N LEU A 50 -7.07 4.75 -0.34
CA LEU A 50 -6.06 4.84 0.71
C LEU A 50 -6.43 5.88 1.77
N ALA A 51 -6.87 7.07 1.36
CA ALA A 51 -7.32 8.10 2.28
C ALA A 51 -8.51 7.62 3.14
N ILE A 52 -9.48 6.93 2.54
CA ILE A 52 -10.62 6.35 3.26
C ILE A 52 -10.15 5.32 4.29
N ILE A 53 -9.21 4.44 3.94
CA ILE A 53 -8.66 3.43 4.85
C ILE A 53 -7.96 4.09 6.04
N ILE A 54 -7.13 5.10 5.79
CA ILE A 54 -6.39 5.81 6.85
C ILE A 54 -7.33 6.55 7.79
N VAL A 55 -8.33 7.24 7.24
CA VAL A 55 -9.34 7.94 8.04
C VAL A 55 -10.08 6.95 8.95
N ASN A 56 -10.48 5.79 8.42
CA ASN A 56 -11.09 4.74 9.23
C ASN A 56 -10.13 4.20 10.30
N LEU A 57 -8.86 3.95 9.97
CA LEU A 57 -7.86 3.48 10.94
C LEU A 57 -7.66 4.47 12.09
N ILE A 58 -7.63 5.78 11.81
CA ILE A 58 -7.47 6.82 12.84
C ILE A 58 -8.72 6.91 13.72
N LEU A 59 -9.92 6.90 13.11
CA LEU A 59 -11.21 6.96 13.83
C LEU A 59 -11.43 5.73 14.73
N PHE A 60 -11.08 4.55 14.24
CA PHE A 60 -11.32 3.29 14.93
C PHE A 60 -10.12 2.77 15.72
N LYS A 61 -9.01 3.52 15.81
CA LYS A 61 -7.77 3.07 16.47
C LYS A 61 -8.01 2.50 17.87
N ASN A 62 -8.80 3.19 18.69
CA ASN A 62 -9.05 2.80 20.08
C ASN A 62 -9.85 1.48 20.16
N LYS A 63 -10.85 1.31 19.28
CA LYS A 63 -11.64 0.07 19.21
C LYS A 63 -10.82 -1.09 18.69
N ILE A 64 -9.95 -0.85 17.72
CA ILE A 64 -9.06 -1.88 17.15
C ILE A 64 -8.04 -2.34 18.20
N ILE A 65 -7.45 -1.42 18.96
CA ILE A 65 -6.46 -1.76 20.00
C ILE A 65 -7.13 -2.54 21.14
N ALA A 66 -8.29 -2.07 21.61
CA ALA A 66 -9.06 -2.75 22.66
C ALA A 66 -9.56 -4.15 22.27
N LEU A 67 -9.65 -4.45 20.96
CA LEU A 67 -10.04 -5.79 20.47
C LEU A 67 -8.90 -6.81 20.56
N TYR A 68 -7.64 -6.35 20.59
CA TYR A 68 -6.46 -7.21 20.55
C TYR A 68 -5.71 -7.29 21.87
N THR A 69 -5.83 -6.28 22.74
CA THR A 69 -5.19 -6.29 24.05
C THR A 69 -6.05 -5.54 25.06
N THR A 70 -6.11 -6.07 26.28
CA THR A 70 -6.77 -5.44 27.45
C THR A 70 -5.75 -4.83 28.42
N ASP A 71 -4.45 -5.02 28.14
CA ASP A 71 -3.35 -4.58 28.99
C ASP A 71 -2.93 -3.13 28.66
N GLU A 72 -2.84 -2.27 29.69
CA GLU A 72 -2.55 -0.84 29.53
C GLU A 72 -1.13 -0.61 29.00
N GLU A 73 -0.16 -1.40 29.45
CA GLU A 73 1.25 -1.27 29.05
C GLU A 73 1.45 -1.51 27.54
N VAL A 74 0.72 -2.48 26.99
CA VAL A 74 0.76 -2.80 25.56
C VAL A 74 0.02 -1.72 24.76
N THR A 75 -1.06 -1.17 25.31
CA THR A 75 -1.87 -0.12 24.66
C THR A 75 -1.06 1.16 24.44
N ASP A 76 -0.30 1.61 25.44
CA ASP A 76 0.55 2.80 25.33
C ASP A 76 1.69 2.60 24.32
N LEU A 77 2.30 1.42 24.29
CA LEU A 77 3.32 1.08 23.30
C LEU A 77 2.75 1.13 21.88
N VAL A 78 1.56 0.55 21.66
CA VAL A 78 0.88 0.56 20.36
C VAL A 78 0.53 1.98 19.94
N MET A 79 0.02 2.80 20.85
CA MET A 79 -0.37 4.18 20.57
C MET A 79 0.80 5.05 20.13
N THR A 80 1.97 4.83 20.73
CA THR A 80 3.21 5.55 20.38
C THR A 80 3.75 5.13 19.02
N ALA A 81 3.61 3.85 18.65
CA ALA A 81 4.03 3.31 17.36
C ALA A 81 3.00 3.54 16.22
N PHE A 82 1.73 3.82 16.56
CA PHE A 82 0.63 3.98 15.60
C PHE A 82 0.89 5.00 14.47
N PRO A 83 1.40 6.23 14.73
CA PRO A 83 1.65 7.19 13.65
C PRO A 83 2.74 6.71 12.66
N PHE A 84 3.79 6.05 13.15
CA PHE A 84 4.81 5.43 12.28
C PHE A 84 4.20 4.34 11.40
N TRP A 85 3.28 3.56 11.97
CA TRP A 85 2.59 2.50 11.26
C TRP A 85 1.67 3.03 10.15
N ILE A 86 0.93 4.12 10.39
CA ILE A 86 0.12 4.77 9.35
C ILE A 86 1.01 5.27 8.21
N LEU A 87 2.13 5.91 8.53
CA LEU A 87 3.07 6.40 7.52
C LEU A 87 3.60 5.24 6.66
N PHE A 88 3.97 4.13 7.31
CA PHE A 88 4.42 2.94 6.60
C PHE A 88 3.35 2.39 5.65
N ILE A 89 2.09 2.28 6.11
CA ILE A 89 0.96 1.84 5.28
C ILE A 89 0.77 2.76 4.07
N VAL A 90 0.84 4.08 4.22
CA VAL A 90 0.73 5.03 3.10
C VAL A 90 1.76 4.73 2.01
N PHE A 91 3.03 4.56 2.40
CA PHE A 91 4.11 4.28 1.47
C PHE A 91 3.99 2.89 0.83
N ASP A 92 3.63 1.88 1.60
CA ASP A 92 3.59 0.52 1.12
C ASP A 92 2.42 0.29 0.14
N LEU A 93 1.25 0.82 0.48
CA LEU A 93 0.07 0.72 -0.37
C LEU A 93 0.19 1.54 -1.67
N SER A 94 0.79 2.73 -1.60
CA SER A 94 1.06 3.53 -2.80
C SER A 94 2.03 2.81 -3.74
N LYS A 95 3.08 2.17 -3.20
CA LYS A 95 4.00 1.31 -3.97
C LYS A 95 3.27 0.14 -4.64
N ILE A 96 2.36 -0.55 -3.93
CA ILE A 96 1.61 -1.70 -4.47
C ILE A 96 0.75 -1.31 -5.67
N VAL A 97 0.04 -0.18 -5.61
CA VAL A 97 -0.79 0.30 -6.73
C VAL A 97 0.10 0.67 -7.91
N MET A 98 1.21 1.36 -7.66
CA MET A 98 2.14 1.79 -8.69
C MET A 98 2.86 0.61 -9.35
N LEU A 99 3.23 -0.41 -8.57
CA LEU A 99 3.81 -1.66 -9.05
C LEU A 99 2.81 -2.43 -9.93
N GLY A 100 1.54 -2.49 -9.54
CA GLY A 100 0.48 -3.09 -10.36
C GLY A 100 0.35 -2.40 -11.72
N ILE A 101 0.31 -1.08 -11.74
CA ILE A 101 0.24 -0.33 -13.01
C ILE A 101 1.51 -0.51 -13.84
N LEU A 102 2.71 -0.50 -13.25
CA LEU A 102 3.95 -0.75 -13.99
C LEU A 102 4.02 -2.18 -14.53
N SER A 103 3.46 -3.15 -13.80
CA SER A 103 3.34 -4.54 -14.26
C SER A 103 2.51 -4.66 -15.54
N ALA A 104 1.40 -3.91 -15.61
CA ALA A 104 0.51 -3.91 -16.76
C ALA A 104 1.15 -3.32 -18.04
N ILE A 105 2.10 -2.40 -17.90
CA ILE A 105 2.78 -1.73 -19.02
C ILE A 105 4.00 -2.55 -19.50
N GLY A 106 4.38 -3.62 -18.78
CA GLY A 106 5.53 -4.47 -19.13
C GLY A 106 6.88 -3.94 -18.62
N TYR A 107 6.90 -2.82 -17.88
CA TYR A 107 8.12 -2.25 -17.26
C TYR A 107 8.41 -2.79 -15.86
N GLN A 108 7.81 -3.92 -15.47
CA GLN A 108 7.91 -4.47 -14.12
C GLN A 108 9.35 -4.70 -13.66
N SER A 109 10.22 -5.14 -14.58
CA SER A 109 11.62 -5.46 -14.26
C SER A 109 12.40 -4.28 -13.69
N LYS A 110 12.08 -3.05 -14.10
CA LYS A 110 12.73 -1.84 -13.57
C LYS A 110 12.17 -1.44 -12.20
N SER A 111 10.86 -1.62 -11.99
CA SER A 111 10.22 -1.34 -10.69
C SER A 111 10.68 -2.29 -9.60
N THR A 112 10.76 -3.59 -9.91
CA THR A 112 11.16 -4.62 -8.97
C THR A 112 12.62 -4.46 -8.58
N PHE A 113 13.50 -4.12 -9.53
CA PHE A 113 14.91 -3.87 -9.23
C PHE A 113 15.11 -2.70 -8.26
N VAL A 114 14.42 -1.58 -8.50
CA VAL A 114 14.46 -0.41 -7.60
C VAL A 114 13.87 -0.76 -6.22
N GLY A 115 12.77 -1.52 -6.19
CA GLY A 115 12.15 -1.97 -4.94
C GLY A 115 13.07 -2.87 -4.11
N VAL A 116 13.72 -3.85 -4.74
CA VAL A 116 14.64 -4.77 -4.08
C VAL A 116 15.87 -4.04 -3.54
N VAL A 117 16.48 -3.15 -4.34
CA VAL A 117 17.63 -2.36 -3.89
C VAL A 117 17.24 -1.43 -2.74
N SER A 118 16.07 -0.79 -2.81
CA SER A 118 15.60 0.10 -1.75
C SER A 118 15.30 -0.66 -0.45
N TYR A 119 14.64 -1.83 -0.51
CA TYR A 119 14.36 -2.62 0.69
C TYR A 119 15.63 -3.24 1.29
N TRP A 120 16.54 -3.78 0.47
CA TRP A 120 17.75 -4.43 0.98
C TRP A 120 18.84 -3.45 1.42
N VAL A 121 19.03 -2.34 0.70
CA VAL A 121 20.15 -1.42 0.96
C VAL A 121 19.76 -0.30 1.91
N ILE A 122 18.49 0.09 1.98
CA ILE A 122 18.06 1.23 2.82
C ILE A 122 17.36 0.73 4.08
N MET A 123 16.45 -0.24 3.96
CA MET A 123 15.64 -0.66 5.11
C MET A 123 16.43 -1.49 6.14
N LEU A 124 17.34 -2.36 5.69
CA LEU A 124 18.21 -3.15 6.58
C LEU A 124 19.15 -2.29 7.45
N PRO A 125 19.94 -1.34 6.91
CA PRO A 125 20.81 -0.52 7.75
C PRO A 125 20.03 0.46 8.61
N VAL A 126 18.89 0.98 8.16
CA VAL A 126 18.02 1.83 8.99
C VAL A 126 17.42 1.04 10.15
N SER A 127 17.03 -0.22 9.94
CA SER A 127 16.52 -1.10 11.00
C SER A 127 17.59 -1.61 11.96
N TYR A 128 18.87 -1.51 11.60
CA TYR A 128 19.98 -1.86 12.49
C TYR A 128 20.47 -0.66 13.32
N LEU A 129 20.21 0.56 12.84
CA LEU A 129 20.57 1.82 13.50
C LEU A 129 19.49 2.38 14.43
N CYS A 130 18.24 1.89 14.33
CA CYS A 130 17.12 2.17 15.24
C CYS A 130 16.82 0.93 16.09
#